data_AF-A0A1B6JRS2-F1
#
_entry.id   AF-A0A1B6JRS2-F1
#
_cell.length_a   1.000
_cell.length_b   1.000
_cell.length_c   1.000
_cell.angle_alpha   90.00
_cell.angle_beta   90.00
_cell.angle_gamma   90.00
#
_symmetry.space_group_name_H-M   'P 1'
#
loop_
_entity.id
_entity.type
_entity.pdbx_description
1 polymer ?
#
loop_
_entity_poly.entity_id
_entity_poly.type
_entity_poly.pdbx_seq_one_letter_code
_entity_poly.pdbx_strand_id
1 'polypeptide(L)'
;NITATGVKFSYKYDWILERRANGLDYVKVTTHSLPFTVDRLYIHLDNLFNGDRLLGDNMNIFLNENWQEIMKDLGPAFSDSLGEVFKQTLTSMADLIPFQTLFPKD
;
A
#
# COMPACT_ATOMS: atom_id res chain seq x y z
N ASN A 1 1.86 -17.46 6.21
CA ASN A 1 1.12 -16.85 5.09
C ASN A 1 0.05 -15.89 5.63
N ILE A 2 -0.10 -14.72 4.99
CA ILE A 2 -1.20 -13.80 5.23
C ILE A 2 -1.85 -13.50 3.88
N THR A 3 -3.18 -13.65 3.79
CA THR A 3 -3.95 -13.43 2.56
C THR A 3 -5.14 -12.52 2.84
N ALA A 4 -5.33 -11.48 2.04
CA ALA A 4 -6.51 -10.60 2.09
C ALA A 4 -7.37 -10.77 0.84
N THR A 5 -8.69 -10.74 1.00
CA THR A 5 -9.66 -10.86 -0.10
C THR A 5 -10.58 -9.65 -0.15
N GLY A 6 -11.13 -9.36 -1.34
CA GLY A 6 -12.00 -8.21 -1.54
C GLY A 6 -11.31 -6.87 -1.31
N VAL A 7 -10.00 -6.80 -1.55
CA VAL A 7 -9.21 -5.59 -1.30
C VAL A 7 -9.71 -4.46 -2.19
N LYS A 8 -10.13 -3.36 -1.58
CA LYS A 8 -10.47 -2.11 -2.26
C LYS A 8 -9.55 -1.03 -1.71
N PHE A 9 -8.79 -0.38 -2.58
CA PHE A 9 -7.89 0.70 -2.18
C PHE A 9 -8.14 1.95 -3.02
N SER A 10 -7.73 3.09 -2.49
CA SER A 10 -7.68 4.33 -3.23
C SER A 10 -6.32 4.97 -3.00
N TYR A 11 -5.52 5.08 -4.06
CA TYR A 11 -4.27 5.83 -3.98
C TYR A 11 -4.58 7.32 -4.11
N LYS A 12 -4.36 8.06 -3.03
CA LYS A 12 -4.54 9.52 -2.98
C LYS A 12 -3.18 10.16 -2.93
N TYR A 13 -2.96 11.16 -3.76
CA TYR A 13 -1.70 11.89 -3.82
C TYR A 13 -1.94 13.33 -4.23
N ASP A 14 -1.13 14.23 -3.69
CA ASP A 14 -1.01 15.59 -4.19
C ASP A 14 0.24 15.70 -5.05
N TRP A 15 0.26 16.71 -5.91
CA TRP A 15 1.40 17.00 -6.75
C TRP A 15 1.54 18.50 -6.99
N ILE A 16 2.76 18.89 -7.34
CA ILE A 16 3.09 20.24 -7.77
C ILE A 16 3.84 20.18 -9.11
N LEU A 17 3.89 21.30 -9.81
CA LEU A 17 4.79 21.45 -10.96
C LEU A 17 6.15 21.92 -10.48
N GLU A 18 7.19 21.22 -10.91
CA GLU A 18 8.57 21.62 -10.73
C GLU A 18 9.18 21.98 -12.09
N ARG A 19 9.49 23.26 -12.28
CA ARG A 19 10.22 23.75 -13.46
C ARG A 19 11.67 23.29 -13.37
N ARG A 20 12.15 22.54 -14.37
CA ARG A 20 13.53 22.06 -14.42
C ARG A 20 14.41 22.95 -15.31
N ALA A 21 15.72 22.73 -15.25
CA ALA A 21 16.73 23.50 -15.99
C ALA A 21 16.55 23.46 -17.52
N ASN A 22 15.87 22.43 -18.04
CA ASN A 22 15.50 22.34 -19.46
C ASN A 22 14.32 23.25 -19.85
N GLY A 23 13.79 24.03 -18.92
CA GLY A 23 12.70 24.97 -19.16
C GLY A 23 11.30 24.34 -19.16
N LEU A 24 11.18 23.03 -18.94
CA LEU A 24 9.91 22.29 -18.93
C LEU A 24 9.41 22.03 -17.51
N ASP A 25 8.09 21.91 -17.36
CA ASP A 25 7.44 21.60 -16.09
C ASP A 25 7.26 20.09 -15.94
N TYR A 26 7.63 19.55 -14.78
CA TYR A 26 7.47 18.14 -14.44
C TYR A 26 6.56 17.98 -13.23
N VAL A 27 5.82 16.88 -13.18
CA VAL A 27 5.01 16.55 -12.01
C VAL A 27 5.93 16.08 -10.90
N LYS A 28 5.78 16.66 -9.71
CA LYS A 28 6.42 16.19 -8.49
C LYS A 28 5.35 15.76 -7.51
N VAL A 29 5.30 14.46 -7.24
CA VAL A 29 4.42 13.90 -6.21
C VAL A 29 4.92 14.37 -4.84
N THR A 30 4.04 14.94 -4.03
CA THR A 30 4.40 15.52 -2.72
C THR A 30 3.92 14.63 -1.58
N THR A 31 2.61 14.61 -1.37
CA THR A 31 1.95 13.80 -0.35
C THR A 31 1.36 12.56 -1.00
N HIS A 32 1.19 11.51 -0.21
CA HIS A 32 0.50 10.32 -0.65
C HIS A 32 -0.11 9.59 0.53
N SER A 33 -1.17 8.84 0.26
CA SER A 33 -1.76 7.87 1.19
C SER A 33 -2.45 6.76 0.39
N LEU A 34 -2.47 5.55 0.94
CA LEU A 34 -3.13 4.40 0.33
C LEU A 34 -4.17 3.81 1.29
N PRO A 35 -5.26 4.54 1.62
CA PRO A 35 -6.36 3.95 2.36
C PRO A 35 -6.92 2.75 1.61
N PHE A 36 -7.15 1.67 2.35
CA PHE A 36 -7.74 0.46 1.81
C PHE A 36 -8.68 -0.21 2.81
N THR A 37 -9.58 -1.03 2.28
CA THR A 37 -10.44 -1.94 3.03
C THR A 37 -10.32 -3.32 2.44
N VAL A 38 -10.65 -4.33 3.25
CA VAL A 38 -10.67 -5.73 2.85
C VAL A 38 -11.96 -6.35 3.36
N ASP A 39 -12.50 -7.31 2.63
CA ASP A 39 -13.70 -8.04 3.06
C ASP A 39 -13.33 -9.13 4.08
N ARG A 40 -12.12 -9.70 3.96
CA ARG A 40 -11.60 -10.71 4.89
C ARG A 40 -10.07 -10.78 4.88
N LEU A 41 -9.49 -11.10 6.03
CA LEU A 41 -8.08 -11.46 6.20
C LEU A 41 -7.98 -12.91 6.70
N TYR A 42 -7.06 -13.68 6.12
CA TYR A 42 -6.73 -15.05 6.48
C TYR A 42 -5.28 -15.11 6.92
N ILE A 43 -5.03 -15.65 8.11
CA ILE A 43 -3.70 -15.69 8.72
C ILE A 43 -3.35 -17.15 9.01
N HIS A 44 -2.16 -17.57 8.56
CA HIS A 44 -1.59 -18.85 8.93
C HIS A 44 -0.12 -18.67 9.26
N LEU A 45 0.26 -18.94 10.50
CA LEU A 45 1.63 -18.84 10.96
C LEU A 45 2.13 -20.23 11.33
N ASP A 46 3.27 -20.59 10.74
CA ASP A 46 3.98 -21.84 10.99
C ASP A 46 4.99 -21.68 12.12
N ASN A 47 5.37 -22.80 12.73
CA ASN A 47 6.43 -22.87 13.75
C ASN A 47 6.21 -21.95 14.96
N LEU A 48 4.95 -21.69 15.30
CA LEU A 48 4.60 -20.99 16.54
C LEU A 48 4.95 -21.86 17.75
N PHE A 49 5.32 -21.21 18.86
CA PHE A 49 5.57 -21.88 20.15
C PHE A 49 6.56 -23.06 20.05
N ASN A 50 7.65 -22.90 19.29
CA ASN A 50 8.64 -23.94 19.02
C ASN A 50 8.06 -25.21 18.36
N GLY A 51 7.03 -25.06 17.55
CA GLY A 51 6.39 -26.17 16.82
C GLY A 51 5.31 -26.91 17.59
N ASP A 52 4.89 -26.39 18.76
CA ASP A 52 3.73 -26.93 19.47
C ASP A 52 2.46 -26.73 18.63
N ARG A 53 1.92 -27.84 18.12
CA ARG A 53 0.76 -27.81 17.21
C ARG A 53 -0.50 -27.32 17.90
N LEU A 54 -0.74 -27.70 19.17
CA LEU A 54 -1.96 -27.32 19.87
C LEU A 54 -2.00 -25.80 20.08
N LEU A 55 -0.91 -25.22 20.58
CA LEU A 55 -0.83 -23.78 20.79
C LEU A 55 -0.82 -23.03 19.45
N GLY A 56 -0.09 -23.54 18.46
CA GLY A 56 -0.02 -22.95 17.13
C GLY A 56 -1.38 -22.92 16.42
N ASP A 57 -2.12 -24.03 16.43
CA ASP A 57 -3.44 -24.13 15.79
C ASP A 57 -4.45 -23.21 16.50
N ASN A 58 -4.46 -23.19 17.84
CA ASN A 58 -5.34 -22.29 18.60
C ASN A 58 -5.02 -20.81 18.34
N MET A 59 -3.74 -20.45 18.22
CA MET A 59 -3.35 -19.07 17.87
C MET A 59 -3.80 -18.70 16.46
N ASN A 60 -3.65 -19.60 15.49
CA ASN A 60 -4.16 -19.36 14.14
C ASN A 60 -5.68 -19.17 14.13
N ILE A 61 -6.44 -19.97 14.88
CA ILE A 61 -7.89 -19.79 15.03
C ILE A 61 -8.18 -18.39 15.60
N PHE A 62 -7.55 -18.03 16.72
CA PHE A 62 -7.72 -16.73 17.35
C PHE A 62 -7.46 -15.56 16.39
N LEU A 63 -6.36 -15.61 15.63
CA LEU A 63 -6.00 -14.56 14.67
C LEU A 63 -7.03 -14.44 13.54
N ASN A 64 -7.59 -15.56 13.07
CA ASN A 64 -8.61 -15.56 12.02
C ASN A 64 -9.99 -15.13 12.54
N GLU A 65 -10.34 -15.44 13.79
CA GLU A 65 -11.58 -14.98 14.40
C GLU A 65 -11.55 -13.47 14.63
N ASN A 66 -10.41 -12.95 15.09
CA ASN A 66 -10.22 -11.53 15.43
C ASN A 66 -9.55 -10.75 14.30
N TRP A 67 -9.65 -11.23 13.06
CA TRP A 67 -8.93 -10.68 11.92
C TRP A 67 -9.15 -9.19 11.68
N GLN A 68 -10.32 -8.65 12.06
CA GLN A 68 -10.64 -7.23 11.91
C GLN A 68 -9.80 -6.35 12.83
N GLU A 69 -9.54 -6.80 14.06
CA GLU A 69 -8.68 -6.10 15.00
C GLU A 69 -7.22 -6.19 14.56
N ILE A 70 -6.79 -7.38 14.12
CA ILE A 70 -5.47 -7.55 13.52
C ILE A 70 -5.28 -6.62 12.31
N MET A 71 -6.31 -6.45 11.47
CA MET A 71 -6.27 -5.55 10.32
C MET A 71 -6.19 -4.08 10.73
N LYS A 72 -6.79 -3.67 11.86
CA LYS A 72 -6.65 -2.29 12.39
C LYS A 72 -5.21 -1.99 12.78
N ASP A 73 -4.52 -2.98 13.35
CA ASP A 73 -3.14 -2.83 13.82
C ASP A 73 -2.12 -2.94 12.68
N LEU A 74 -2.28 -3.90 11.77
CA LEU A 74 -1.36 -4.14 10.66
C LEU A 74 -1.63 -3.24 9.45
N GLY A 75 -2.85 -2.74 9.30
CA GLY A 75 -3.30 -1.95 8.16
C GLY A 75 -2.45 -0.71 7.87
N PRO A 76 -2.10 0.12 8.87
CA PRO A 76 -1.22 1.28 8.66
C PRO A 76 0.12 0.91 8.05
N ALA A 77 0.80 -0.13 8.57
CA ALA A 77 2.11 -0.55 8.05
C ALA A 77 2.03 -1.04 6.59
N PHE A 78 0.96 -1.75 6.23
CA PHE A 78 0.72 -2.15 4.84
C PHE A 78 0.40 -0.96 3.93
N SER A 79 -0.43 -0.02 4.40
CA SER A 79 -0.76 1.22 3.67
C SER A 79 0.49 2.02 3.36
N ASP A 80 1.37 2.20 4.34
CA ASP A 80 2.59 2.98 4.19
C ASP A 80 3.57 2.29 3.22
N SER A 81 3.79 0.99 3.41
CA SER A 81 4.72 0.23 2.57
C SER A 81 4.28 0.19 1.10
N LEU A 82 3.00 -0.11 0.85
CA LEU A 82 2.46 -0.12 -0.51
C LEU A 82 2.37 1.30 -1.08
N GLY A 83 1.96 2.28 -0.27
CA GLY A 83 1.89 3.68 -0.66
C GLY A 83 3.23 4.22 -1.17
N GLU A 84 4.32 3.85 -0.53
CA GLU A 84 5.68 4.22 -0.94
C GLU A 84 6.06 3.56 -2.28
N VAL A 85 5.70 2.28 -2.50
CA VAL A 85 5.92 1.61 -3.79
C VAL A 85 5.15 2.31 -4.93
N PHE A 86 3.89 2.69 -4.70
CA PHE A 86 3.11 3.46 -5.67
C PHE A 86 3.76 4.83 -5.94
N LYS A 87 4.18 5.53 -4.89
CA LYS A 87 4.86 6.84 -5.02
C LYS A 87 6.13 6.73 -5.85
N GLN A 88 6.99 5.76 -5.56
CA GLN A 88 8.24 5.55 -6.29
C GLN A 88 7.99 5.25 -7.77
N THR A 89 6.99 4.43 -8.05
CA THR A 89 6.59 4.10 -9.43
C THR A 89 6.11 5.35 -10.18
N LEU A 90 5.18 6.11 -9.58
CA LEU A 90 4.64 7.32 -10.19
C LEU A 90 5.68 8.42 -10.35
N THR A 91 6.55 8.60 -9.36
CA THR A 91 7.66 9.57 -9.43
C THR A 91 8.60 9.22 -10.56
N SER A 92 8.98 7.94 -10.68
CA SER A 92 9.84 7.48 -11.77
C SER A 92 9.24 7.74 -13.16
N MET A 93 7.92 7.59 -13.31
CA MET A 93 7.22 7.92 -14.56
C MET A 93 7.17 9.44 -14.79
N ALA A 94 6.80 10.20 -13.76
CA ALA A 94 6.67 11.66 -13.80
C ALA A 94 7.99 12.37 -14.08
N ASP A 95 9.12 11.78 -13.66
CA ASP A 95 10.45 12.34 -13.89
C ASP A 95 10.90 12.26 -15.36
N LEU A 96 10.34 11.32 -16.12
CA LEU A 96 10.72 11.08 -17.51
C LEU A 96 9.97 11.98 -18.51
N ILE A 97 8.74 12.39 -18.17
CA ILE A 97 7.82 13.01 -19.13
C ILE A 97 7.37 14.39 -18.62
N PRO A 98 7.58 15.48 -19.40
CA PRO A 98 7.04 16.80 -19.07
C PRO A 98 5.51 16.79 -18.91
N PHE A 99 4.99 17.64 -18.03
CA PHE A 99 3.57 17.74 -17.74
C PHE A 99 2.71 17.96 -18.99
N GLN A 100 3.15 18.83 -19.90
CA GLN A 100 2.42 19.15 -21.13
C GLN A 100 2.28 17.95 -22.08
N THR A 101 3.20 16.98 -21.98
CA THR A 101 3.15 15.74 -22.77
C THR A 101 2.20 14.72 -22.13
N LEU A 102 2.12 14.68 -20.80
CA LEU A 102 1.17 13.83 -20.07
C LEU A 102 -0.28 14.32 -20.21
N PHE A 103 -0.45 15.65 -20.20
CA PHE A 103 -1.75 16.31 -20.27
C PHE A 103 -1.75 17.36 -21.39
N PRO A 104 -1.78 16.92 -22.65
CA PRO A 104 -1.89 17.84 -23.78
C PRO A 104 -3.20 18.63 -23.67
N LYS A 105 -3.13 19.93 -23.96
CA LYS A 105 -4.34 20.73 -24.16
C LYS A 105 -4.94 20.32 -25.50
N ASP A 106 -6.25 20.05 -25.51
CA ASP A 106 -7.03 19.92 -26.75
C ASP A 106 -6.88 21.17 -27.64
#